data_AF-A0A520C2X4-F1
#
_entry.id   AF-A0A520C2X4-F1
#
_cell.length_a   1.000
_cell.length_b   1.000
_cell.length_c   1.000
_cell.angle_alpha   90.00
_cell.angle_beta   90.00
_cell.angle_gamma   90.00
#
_symmetry.space_group_name_H-M   'P 1'
#
loop_
_entity.id
_entity.type
_entity.pdbx_description
1 polymer ?
#
loop_
_entity_poly.entity_id
_entity_poly.type
_entity_poly.pdbx_seq_one_letter_code
_entity_poly.pdbx_strand_id
1 'polypeptide(L)'
;MRPGRPHVTKAISVADRLAGFVCEQRRAGLPQAVLHDAKRLLLNQLMTSAAAASQPAGAALLQAARVPDATTGPARVWWTHALVPPAQAAAVNARLCGMVAFGDTHLPSLGRFTVGIVPMLLAQADAGGHAGHAGHAGHEVLEALALGLAVDVACAGAAELAPLGLGAAVARCTLLGLDRTALAASLARLGDAALLDEASISGGLPGFGESWHLHDIALHCRPLPVQALAPVDAVLALRSQGLLREPRLMQLGLSPQAWQLLQTQPPSAGDDLCRGMAVAWLLGQFSLDEQEPACLDSVAVRSLASRIALLPSAELSGIEACSLILQFADGTSERADVDGFLGSAGHPLSDSQLSELFRNAADDLVLPRRAGEILHALWGLDRAADSRTLTALLRRP
;
A
#
# COMPACT_ATOMS: atom_id res chain seq x y z
N MET A 1 -50.89 -26.54 -27.04
CA MET A 1 -49.95 -25.47 -26.63
C MET A 1 -48.90 -26.11 -25.71
N ARG A 2 -47.61 -26.11 -26.10
CA ARG A 2 -46.54 -26.52 -25.18
C ARG A 2 -46.31 -25.37 -24.19
N PRO A 3 -46.21 -25.63 -22.87
CA PRO A 3 -45.92 -24.58 -21.92
C PRO A 3 -44.53 -24.04 -22.22
N GLY A 4 -44.42 -22.71 -22.37
CA GLY A 4 -43.17 -22.02 -22.62
C GLY A 4 -42.17 -22.34 -21.52
N ARG A 5 -40.95 -22.72 -21.90
CA ARG A 5 -39.83 -22.80 -20.96
C ARG A 5 -39.68 -21.42 -20.32
N PRO A 6 -39.59 -21.31 -18.98
CA PRO A 6 -39.27 -20.04 -18.36
C PRO A 6 -37.92 -19.57 -18.92
N HIS A 7 -37.87 -18.33 -19.40
CA HIS A 7 -36.60 -17.66 -19.64
C HIS A 7 -35.92 -17.51 -18.29
N VAL A 8 -35.06 -18.46 -17.94
CA VAL A 8 -34.11 -18.31 -16.84
C VAL A 8 -33.10 -17.28 -17.34
N THR A 9 -33.26 -16.02 -16.93
CA THR A 9 -32.20 -15.03 -17.02
C THR A 9 -31.02 -15.61 -16.26
N LYS A 10 -29.97 -16.03 -16.97
CA LYS A 10 -28.76 -16.57 -16.34
C LYS A 10 -28.21 -15.48 -15.42
N ALA A 11 -28.15 -15.72 -14.11
CA ALA A 11 -27.55 -14.79 -13.18
C ALA A 11 -26.13 -14.44 -13.66
N ILE A 12 -25.81 -13.15 -13.72
CA ILE A 12 -24.49 -12.67 -14.14
C ILE A 12 -23.54 -12.99 -12.99
N SER A 13 -22.48 -13.75 -13.25
CA SER A 13 -21.49 -14.06 -12.22
C SER A 13 -20.73 -12.80 -11.79
N VAL A 14 -20.20 -12.79 -10.56
CA VAL A 14 -19.32 -11.72 -10.07
C VAL A 14 -18.14 -11.53 -11.04
N ALA A 15 -17.57 -12.63 -11.53
CA ALA A 15 -16.52 -12.60 -12.55
C ALA A 15 -16.95 -11.89 -13.84
N ASP A 16 -18.16 -12.15 -14.35
CA ASP A 16 -18.70 -11.50 -15.55
C ASP A 16 -19.01 -10.01 -15.34
N ARG A 17 -19.40 -9.62 -14.11
CA ARG A 17 -19.65 -8.23 -13.71
C ARG A 17 -18.35 -7.46 -13.60
N LEU A 18 -17.35 -8.01 -12.90
CA LEU A 18 -16.00 -7.44 -12.79
C LEU A 18 -15.36 -7.29 -14.18
N ALA A 19 -15.44 -8.33 -15.02
CA ALA A 19 -14.91 -8.26 -16.38
C ALA A 19 -15.65 -7.23 -17.25
N GLY A 20 -16.96 -7.10 -17.08
CA GLY A 20 -17.77 -6.08 -17.76
C GLY A 20 -17.29 -4.67 -17.43
N PHE A 21 -17.14 -4.36 -16.14
CA PHE A 21 -16.63 -3.09 -15.65
C PHE A 21 -15.24 -2.77 -16.22
N VAL A 22 -14.28 -3.71 -16.12
CA VAL A 22 -12.91 -3.52 -16.63
C VAL A 22 -12.93 -3.18 -18.12
N CYS A 23 -13.69 -3.93 -18.93
CA CYS A 23 -13.78 -3.67 -20.36
C CYS A 23 -14.50 -2.37 -20.71
N GLU A 24 -15.44 -1.91 -19.88
CA GLU A 24 -16.12 -0.62 -20.05
C GLU A 24 -15.17 0.54 -19.75
N GLN A 25 -14.48 0.51 -18.61
CA GLN A 25 -13.52 1.54 -18.22
C GLN A 25 -12.37 1.67 -19.22
N ARG A 26 -11.83 0.54 -19.70
CA ARG A 26 -10.80 0.55 -20.76
C ARG A 26 -11.28 1.19 -22.06
N ARG A 27 -12.55 0.99 -22.42
CA ARG A 27 -13.13 1.59 -23.64
C ARG A 27 -13.39 3.09 -23.47
N ALA A 28 -13.78 3.52 -22.28
CA ALA A 28 -13.99 4.92 -21.96
C ALA A 28 -12.67 5.70 -21.82
N GLY A 29 -11.59 5.02 -21.44
CA GLY A 29 -10.33 5.63 -21.06
C GLY A 29 -10.37 6.09 -19.59
N LEU A 30 -9.26 5.87 -18.87
CA LEU A 30 -9.19 6.21 -17.46
C LEU A 30 -8.92 7.72 -17.25
N PRO A 31 -9.52 8.34 -16.22
CA PRO A 31 -9.20 9.73 -15.87
C PRO A 31 -7.71 9.90 -15.53
N GLN A 32 -7.13 11.04 -15.89
CA GLN A 32 -5.71 11.34 -15.62
C GLN A 32 -5.37 11.32 -14.11
N ALA A 33 -6.30 11.75 -13.26
CA ALA A 33 -6.13 11.69 -11.81
C ALA A 33 -5.94 10.25 -11.30
N VAL A 34 -6.67 9.29 -11.88
CA VAL A 34 -6.59 7.86 -11.51
C VAL A 34 -5.25 7.27 -11.92
N LEU A 35 -4.76 7.63 -13.12
CA LEU A 35 -3.44 7.22 -13.57
C LEU A 35 -2.32 7.85 -12.73
N HIS A 36 -2.52 9.09 -12.26
CA HIS A 36 -1.61 9.77 -11.35
C HIS A 36 -1.57 9.09 -9.97
N ASP A 37 -2.73 8.72 -9.40
CA ASP A 37 -2.79 7.93 -8.17
C ASP A 37 -2.10 6.57 -8.33
N ALA A 38 -2.27 5.90 -9.47
CA ALA A 38 -1.58 4.65 -9.77
C ALA A 38 -0.05 4.83 -9.79
N LYS A 39 0.47 5.94 -10.35
CA LYS A 39 1.92 6.27 -10.28
C LYS A 39 2.38 6.46 -8.83
N ARG A 40 1.60 7.18 -8.03
CA ARG A 40 1.91 7.45 -6.61
C ARG A 40 1.98 6.14 -5.81
N LEU A 41 1.00 5.25 -5.99
CA LEU A 41 0.97 3.94 -5.35
C LEU A 41 2.11 3.02 -5.82
N LEU A 42 2.49 3.09 -7.11
CA LEU A 42 3.66 2.38 -7.62
C LEU A 42 4.96 2.90 -6.97
N LEU A 43 5.13 4.22 -6.88
CA LEU A 43 6.30 4.84 -6.24
C LEU A 43 6.38 4.46 -4.75
N ASN A 44 5.24 4.44 -4.07
CA ASN A 44 5.15 4.00 -2.68
C ASN A 44 5.70 2.59 -2.51
N GLN A 45 5.31 1.65 -3.39
CA GLN A 45 5.83 0.28 -3.33
C GLN A 45 7.33 0.17 -3.63
N LEU A 46 7.85 0.98 -4.54
CA LEU A 46 9.30 1.04 -4.78
C LEU A 46 10.04 1.58 -3.53
N MET A 47 9.51 2.63 -2.89
CA MET A 47 10.03 3.17 -1.64
C MET A 47 10.03 2.10 -0.53
N THR A 48 8.91 1.41 -0.30
CA THR A 48 8.82 0.35 0.71
C THR A 48 9.83 -0.77 0.44
N SER A 49 9.99 -1.16 -0.83
CA SER A 49 10.94 -2.20 -1.21
C SER A 49 12.40 -1.77 -1.02
N ALA A 50 12.72 -0.49 -1.26
CA ALA A 50 14.06 0.05 -1.07
C ALA A 50 14.41 0.11 0.43
N ALA A 51 13.49 0.64 1.23
CA ALA A 51 13.56 0.62 2.69
C ALA A 51 13.82 -0.79 3.23
N ALA A 52 13.03 -1.78 2.78
CA ALA A 52 13.21 -3.17 3.18
C ALA A 52 14.56 -3.76 2.72
N ALA A 53 15.04 -3.41 1.52
CA ALA A 53 16.29 -3.95 0.97
C ALA A 53 17.54 -3.52 1.75
N SER A 54 17.47 -2.41 2.49
CA SER A 54 18.52 -1.94 3.39
C SER A 54 18.48 -2.61 4.76
N GLN A 55 17.38 -3.28 5.10
CA GLN A 55 17.25 -4.03 6.36
C GLN A 55 17.92 -5.41 6.28
N PRO A 56 18.46 -5.95 7.40
CA PRO A 56 19.16 -7.24 7.40
C PRO A 56 18.34 -8.40 6.80
N ALA A 57 17.05 -8.46 7.12
CA ALA A 57 16.16 -9.49 6.61
C ALA A 57 15.89 -9.35 5.10
N GLY A 58 15.77 -8.11 4.60
CA GLY A 58 15.60 -7.86 3.16
C GLY A 58 16.87 -8.13 2.38
N ALA A 59 18.04 -7.77 2.92
CA ALA A 59 19.33 -8.12 2.34
C ALA A 59 19.51 -9.64 2.22
N ALA A 60 19.14 -10.39 3.26
CA ALA A 60 19.18 -11.87 3.24
C ALA A 60 18.22 -12.46 2.18
N LEU A 61 17.01 -11.93 2.05
CA LEU A 61 16.05 -12.33 1.01
C LEU A 61 16.63 -12.11 -0.40
N LEU A 62 17.21 -10.94 -0.65
CA LEU A 62 17.80 -10.60 -1.94
C LEU A 62 19.04 -11.42 -2.25
N GLN A 63 19.83 -11.79 -1.23
CA GLN A 63 20.98 -12.69 -1.41
C GLN A 63 20.54 -14.11 -1.79
N ALA A 64 19.49 -14.64 -1.14
CA ALA A 64 18.93 -15.96 -1.47
C ALA A 64 18.36 -16.02 -2.89
N ALA A 65 17.82 -14.90 -3.40
CA ALA A 65 17.32 -14.81 -4.77
C ALA A 65 18.43 -14.82 -5.85
N ARG A 66 19.70 -14.63 -5.48
CA ARG A 66 20.85 -14.63 -6.41
C ARG A 66 21.48 -16.02 -6.62
N VAL A 67 20.96 -17.07 -5.97
CA VAL A 67 21.60 -18.40 -5.97
C VAL A 67 21.60 -19.00 -7.40
N PRO A 68 22.76 -19.48 -7.93
CA PRO A 68 22.94 -19.88 -9.33
C PRO A 68 22.03 -21.01 -9.86
N ASP A 69 21.43 -21.81 -8.99
CA ASP A 69 20.49 -22.88 -9.38
C ASP A 69 19.09 -22.35 -9.75
N ALA A 70 18.87 -21.03 -9.67
CA ALA A 70 17.66 -20.41 -10.17
C ALA A 70 17.60 -20.51 -11.69
N THR A 71 16.53 -21.11 -12.22
CA THR A 71 16.16 -20.99 -13.64
C THR A 71 16.20 -19.53 -14.06
N THR A 72 16.87 -19.21 -15.17
CA THR A 72 16.90 -17.85 -15.70
C THR A 72 15.55 -17.51 -16.35
N GLY A 73 15.13 -16.26 -16.24
CA GLY A 73 13.89 -15.77 -16.86
C GLY A 73 13.93 -14.27 -17.14
N PRO A 74 12.90 -13.70 -17.76
CA PRO A 74 12.92 -12.31 -18.21
C PRO A 74 12.71 -11.28 -17.09
N ALA A 75 12.21 -11.69 -15.93
CA ALA A 75 11.75 -10.77 -14.88
C ALA A 75 12.80 -10.47 -13.82
N ARG A 76 12.79 -9.22 -13.32
CA ARG A 76 13.81 -8.71 -12.41
C ARG A 76 13.44 -8.91 -10.95
N VAL A 77 14.40 -9.39 -10.17
CA VAL A 77 14.38 -9.22 -8.71
C VAL A 77 14.93 -7.82 -8.41
N TRP A 78 14.10 -6.95 -7.82
CA TRP A 78 14.45 -5.56 -7.58
C TRP A 78 15.70 -5.43 -6.70
N TRP A 79 16.48 -4.40 -6.98
CA TRP A 79 17.72 -4.08 -6.26
C TRP A 79 18.81 -5.16 -6.40
N THR A 80 18.70 -6.00 -7.42
CA THR A 80 19.71 -7.00 -7.79
C THR A 80 19.92 -7.02 -9.31
N HIS A 81 20.89 -7.80 -9.77
CA HIS A 81 21.05 -8.11 -11.19
C HIS A 81 20.37 -9.43 -11.60
N ALA A 82 19.65 -10.09 -10.69
CA ALA A 82 19.07 -11.39 -10.94
C ALA A 82 17.86 -11.28 -11.89
N LEU A 83 17.80 -12.24 -12.81
CA LEU A 83 16.78 -12.39 -13.84
C LEU A 83 16.20 -13.80 -13.73
N VAL A 84 14.92 -13.89 -13.37
CA VAL A 84 14.25 -15.13 -12.97
C VAL A 84 12.87 -15.23 -13.62
N PRO A 85 12.18 -16.39 -13.55
CA PRO A 85 10.80 -16.52 -13.99
C PRO A 85 9.88 -15.48 -13.34
N PRO A 86 8.87 -14.96 -14.07
CA PRO A 86 8.00 -13.88 -13.57
C PRO A 86 7.33 -14.18 -12.23
N ALA A 87 6.87 -15.42 -12.01
CA ALA A 87 6.27 -15.81 -10.74
C ALA A 87 7.26 -15.74 -9.56
N GLN A 88 8.52 -16.11 -9.79
CA GLN A 88 9.57 -16.03 -8.77
C GLN A 88 9.95 -14.58 -8.47
N ALA A 89 10.13 -13.74 -9.51
CA ALA A 89 10.39 -12.32 -9.35
C ALA A 89 9.26 -11.63 -8.56
N ALA A 90 8.01 -11.87 -8.95
CA ALA A 90 6.84 -11.35 -8.26
C ALA A 90 6.80 -11.75 -6.79
N ALA A 91 7.04 -13.03 -6.47
CA ALA A 91 7.03 -13.52 -5.10
C ALA A 91 8.14 -12.90 -4.23
N VAL A 92 9.36 -12.80 -4.75
CA VAL A 92 10.49 -12.18 -4.02
C VAL A 92 10.23 -10.69 -3.80
N ASN A 93 9.83 -9.96 -4.85
CA ASN A 93 9.59 -8.53 -4.79
C ASN A 93 8.38 -8.20 -3.89
N ALA A 94 7.30 -8.99 -3.93
CA ALA A 94 6.15 -8.85 -3.04
C ALA A 94 6.52 -9.10 -1.58
N ARG A 95 7.30 -10.16 -1.32
CA ARG A 95 7.81 -10.42 0.03
C ARG A 95 8.64 -9.25 0.52
N LEU A 96 9.52 -8.68 -0.32
CA LEU A 96 10.34 -7.52 0.02
C LEU A 96 9.49 -6.29 0.37
N CYS A 97 8.48 -5.96 -0.44
CA CYS A 97 7.53 -4.87 -0.18
C CYS A 97 6.73 -5.07 1.12
N GLY A 98 6.50 -6.33 1.51
CA GLY A 98 5.76 -6.67 2.71
C GLY A 98 6.57 -6.67 4.01
N MET A 99 7.91 -6.53 3.96
CA MET A 99 8.77 -6.77 5.14
C MET A 99 8.75 -5.67 6.19
N VAL A 100 8.49 -4.44 5.78
CA VAL A 100 8.49 -3.26 6.67
C VAL A 100 7.13 -2.60 6.65
N ALA A 101 6.75 -1.98 7.77
CA ALA A 101 5.47 -1.27 7.92
C ALA A 101 5.49 0.12 7.26
N PHE A 102 6.06 0.25 6.07
CA PHE A 102 6.26 1.52 5.35
C PHE A 102 5.55 1.54 3.99
N GLY A 103 4.39 0.90 3.92
CA GLY A 103 3.63 0.67 2.69
C GLY A 103 2.45 1.62 2.55
N ASP A 104 1.32 1.05 2.17
CA ASP A 104 0.03 1.75 2.08
C ASP A 104 -1.08 0.86 2.62
N THR A 105 -2.18 1.50 2.99
CA THR A 105 -3.37 0.85 3.56
C THR A 105 -4.63 1.51 3.02
N HIS A 106 -5.54 0.72 2.45
CA HIS A 106 -6.90 1.15 2.16
C HIS A 106 -7.67 1.28 3.47
N LEU A 107 -7.86 2.51 3.96
CA LEU A 107 -8.36 2.78 5.32
C LEU A 107 -9.72 2.14 5.62
N PRO A 108 -10.72 2.16 4.71
CA PRO A 108 -12.02 1.56 5.00
C PRO A 108 -11.98 0.07 5.31
N SER A 109 -11.05 -0.68 4.71
CA SER A 109 -10.98 -2.14 4.84
C SER A 109 -9.70 -2.66 5.49
N LEU A 110 -8.76 -1.77 5.80
CA LEU A 110 -7.39 -2.09 6.22
C LEU A 110 -6.62 -2.97 5.22
N GLY A 111 -7.03 -2.96 3.94
CA GLY A 111 -6.45 -3.78 2.88
C GLY A 111 -5.13 -3.24 2.38
N ARG A 112 -4.17 -4.12 2.11
CA ARG A 112 -2.87 -3.80 1.47
C ARG A 112 -2.83 -4.42 0.07
N PHE A 113 -3.39 -3.74 -0.93
CA PHE A 113 -3.62 -4.33 -2.26
C PHE A 113 -2.40 -4.25 -3.18
N THR A 114 -1.76 -3.08 -3.19
CA THR A 114 -0.60 -2.73 -4.02
C THR A 114 0.58 -3.70 -3.89
N VAL A 115 0.85 -4.23 -2.68
CA VAL A 115 1.91 -5.23 -2.42
C VAL A 115 1.72 -6.54 -3.19
N GLY A 116 0.47 -6.92 -3.49
CA GLY A 116 0.14 -8.08 -4.30
C GLY A 116 0.13 -7.79 -5.81
N ILE A 117 -0.27 -6.57 -6.19
CA ILE A 117 -0.47 -6.20 -7.61
C ILE A 117 0.84 -5.72 -8.26
N VAL A 118 1.53 -4.75 -7.66
CA VAL A 118 2.67 -4.05 -8.29
C VAL A 118 3.81 -5.02 -8.66
N PRO A 119 4.30 -5.88 -7.74
CA PRO A 119 5.39 -6.80 -8.05
C PRO A 119 5.03 -7.81 -9.15
N MET A 120 3.81 -8.33 -9.11
CA MET A 120 3.28 -9.25 -10.11
C MET A 120 3.18 -8.57 -11.47
N LEU A 121 2.61 -7.36 -11.51
CA LEU A 121 2.38 -6.62 -12.75
C LEU A 121 3.70 -6.23 -13.44
N LEU A 122 4.68 -5.75 -12.68
CA LEU A 122 5.99 -5.41 -13.24
C LEU A 122 6.76 -6.65 -13.70
N ALA A 123 6.64 -7.79 -12.99
CA ALA A 123 7.23 -9.05 -13.45
C ALA A 123 6.56 -9.58 -14.73
N GLN A 124 5.23 -9.43 -14.86
CA GLN A 124 4.51 -9.71 -16.11
C GLN A 124 4.96 -8.76 -17.23
N ALA A 125 5.15 -7.48 -16.93
CA ALA A 125 5.61 -6.51 -17.91
C ALA A 125 7.03 -6.78 -18.42
N ASP A 126 7.93 -7.23 -17.55
CA ASP A 126 9.26 -7.71 -17.92
C ASP A 126 9.19 -8.91 -18.86
N ALA A 127 8.27 -9.84 -18.61
CA ALA A 127 8.01 -11.00 -19.48
C ALA A 127 7.41 -10.62 -20.85
N GLY A 128 6.84 -9.41 -20.96
CA GLY A 128 6.10 -8.95 -22.13
C GLY A 128 4.67 -9.47 -22.19
N GLY A 129 4.12 -9.52 -23.41
CA GLY A 129 2.73 -9.92 -23.65
C GLY A 129 1.72 -8.78 -23.54
N HIS A 130 2.17 -7.52 -23.63
CA HIS A 130 1.31 -6.35 -23.65
C HIS A 130 0.28 -6.42 -24.79
N ALA A 131 -0.92 -5.89 -24.56
CA ALA A 131 -2.03 -5.86 -25.52
C ALA A 131 -1.66 -5.28 -26.90
N GLY A 132 -0.57 -4.51 -26.98
CA GLY A 132 0.12 -4.27 -28.24
C GLY A 132 -0.12 -2.89 -28.84
N HIS A 133 -0.49 -1.87 -28.05
CA HIS A 133 -0.47 -0.49 -28.54
C HIS A 133 0.99 -0.01 -28.65
N ALA A 134 1.54 -0.09 -29.86
CA ALA A 134 2.91 0.32 -30.15
C ALA A 134 3.18 1.74 -29.59
N GLY A 135 4.15 1.86 -28.69
CA GLY A 135 4.56 3.14 -28.11
C GLY A 135 3.90 3.55 -26.79
N HIS A 136 2.99 2.74 -26.22
CA HIS A 136 2.26 3.08 -24.99
C HIS A 136 2.34 2.02 -23.87
N ALA A 137 3.38 1.18 -23.86
CA ALA A 137 3.52 0.08 -22.89
C ALA A 137 3.48 0.54 -21.42
N GLY A 138 4.01 1.72 -21.11
CA GLY A 138 3.95 2.25 -19.75
C GLY A 138 2.56 2.77 -19.35
N HIS A 139 1.78 3.29 -20.31
CA HIS A 139 0.37 3.62 -20.08
C HIS A 139 -0.45 2.37 -19.78
N GLU A 140 -0.27 1.30 -20.56
CA GLU A 140 -0.98 0.02 -20.36
C GLU A 140 -0.69 -0.59 -18.98
N VAL A 141 0.54 -0.45 -18.46
CA VAL A 141 0.88 -0.86 -17.09
C VAL A 141 0.13 -0.02 -16.05
N LEU A 142 0.03 1.29 -16.22
CA LEU A 142 -0.71 2.16 -15.28
C LEU A 142 -2.21 1.89 -15.31
N GLU A 143 -2.79 1.69 -16.49
CA GLU A 143 -4.20 1.30 -16.63
C GLU A 143 -4.48 -0.04 -15.96
N ALA A 144 -3.63 -1.04 -16.22
CA ALA A 144 -3.75 -2.35 -15.59
C ALA A 144 -3.66 -2.27 -14.06
N LEU A 145 -2.72 -1.49 -13.53
CA LEU A 145 -2.57 -1.26 -12.10
C LEU A 145 -3.83 -0.59 -11.52
N ALA A 146 -4.31 0.48 -12.14
CA ALA A 146 -5.47 1.22 -11.68
C ALA A 146 -6.74 0.37 -11.65
N LEU A 147 -6.97 -0.44 -12.69
CA LEU A 147 -8.13 -1.33 -12.77
C LEU A 147 -8.04 -2.48 -11.78
N GLY A 148 -6.84 -3.04 -11.56
CA GLY A 148 -6.63 -4.04 -10.51
C GLY A 148 -6.95 -3.49 -9.12
N LEU A 149 -6.43 -2.30 -8.80
CA LEU A 149 -6.69 -1.64 -7.52
C LEU A 149 -8.17 -1.29 -7.35
N ALA A 150 -8.83 -0.78 -8.40
CA ALA A 150 -10.25 -0.46 -8.33
C ALA A 150 -11.12 -1.69 -8.04
N VAL A 151 -10.73 -2.86 -8.57
CA VAL A 151 -11.43 -4.11 -8.27
C VAL A 151 -11.20 -4.55 -6.82
N ASP A 152 -9.96 -4.51 -6.32
CA ASP A 152 -9.70 -4.87 -4.92
C ASP A 152 -10.39 -3.91 -3.93
N VAL A 153 -10.39 -2.60 -4.22
CA VAL A 153 -11.09 -1.59 -3.43
C VAL A 153 -12.60 -1.84 -3.44
N ALA A 154 -13.19 -2.14 -4.60
CA ALA A 154 -14.61 -2.44 -4.69
C ALA A 154 -15.01 -3.73 -3.98
N CYS A 155 -14.11 -4.72 -3.94
CA CYS A 155 -14.32 -5.98 -3.24
C CYS A 155 -13.88 -5.94 -1.78
N ALA A 156 -13.38 -4.81 -1.27
CA ALA A 156 -12.71 -4.73 0.01
C ALA A 156 -13.63 -5.03 1.21
N GLY A 157 -14.94 -4.79 1.08
CA GLY A 157 -15.94 -5.14 2.10
C GLY A 157 -16.37 -6.62 2.07
N ALA A 158 -16.00 -7.37 1.04
CA ALA A 158 -16.37 -8.76 0.86
C ALA A 158 -15.24 -9.69 1.35
N ALA A 159 -15.35 -10.16 2.60
CA ALA A 159 -14.34 -11.02 3.23
C ALA A 159 -14.06 -12.31 2.44
N GLU A 160 -15.07 -12.81 1.70
CA GLU A 160 -15.01 -13.98 0.84
C GLU A 160 -14.12 -13.77 -0.40
N LEU A 161 -14.00 -12.51 -0.87
CA LEU A 161 -13.23 -12.14 -2.06
C LEU A 161 -11.81 -11.68 -1.74
N ALA A 162 -11.59 -11.12 -0.55
CA ALA A 162 -10.30 -10.60 -0.10
C ALA A 162 -9.09 -11.55 -0.32
N PRO A 163 -9.17 -12.87 -0.06
CA PRO A 163 -8.01 -13.75 -0.23
C PRO A 163 -7.73 -14.17 -1.68
N LEU A 164 -8.62 -13.87 -2.64
CA LEU A 164 -8.55 -14.42 -4.00
C LEU A 164 -7.54 -13.70 -4.92
N GLY A 165 -7.05 -12.52 -4.52
CA GLY A 165 -6.12 -11.73 -5.34
C GLY A 165 -6.72 -11.26 -6.66
N LEU A 166 -8.00 -10.86 -6.64
CA LEU A 166 -8.77 -10.45 -7.84
C LEU A 166 -8.10 -9.29 -8.57
N GLY A 167 -7.66 -8.26 -7.87
CA GLY A 167 -7.00 -7.10 -8.46
C GLY A 167 -5.72 -7.46 -9.21
N ALA A 168 -4.91 -8.38 -8.67
CA ALA A 168 -3.70 -8.86 -9.34
C ALA A 168 -4.06 -9.62 -10.62
N ALA A 169 -5.08 -10.48 -10.59
CA ALA A 169 -5.54 -11.18 -11.78
C ALA A 169 -6.12 -10.23 -12.84
N VAL A 170 -6.90 -9.24 -12.43
CA VAL A 170 -7.43 -8.20 -13.33
C VAL A 170 -6.32 -7.40 -13.97
N ALA A 171 -5.34 -6.93 -13.18
CA ALA A 171 -4.20 -6.18 -13.70
C ALA A 171 -3.43 -7.01 -14.74
N ARG A 172 -3.13 -8.28 -14.43
CA ARG A 172 -2.45 -9.18 -15.36
C ARG A 172 -3.23 -9.40 -16.65
N CYS A 173 -4.51 -9.75 -16.54
CA CYS A 173 -5.36 -10.02 -17.71
C CYS A 173 -5.57 -8.77 -18.56
N THR A 174 -5.65 -7.60 -17.93
CA THR A 174 -5.74 -6.30 -18.60
C THR A 174 -4.46 -6.02 -19.39
N LEU A 175 -3.29 -6.19 -18.77
CA LEU A 175 -2.00 -6.01 -19.43
C LEU A 175 -1.84 -6.96 -20.62
N LEU A 176 -2.29 -8.21 -20.48
CA LEU A 176 -2.29 -9.22 -21.55
C LEU A 176 -3.33 -8.96 -22.66
N GLY A 177 -4.15 -7.92 -22.54
CA GLY A 177 -5.17 -7.59 -23.54
C GLY A 177 -6.30 -8.61 -23.65
N LEU A 178 -6.58 -9.38 -22.59
CA LEU A 178 -7.67 -10.34 -22.63
C LEU A 178 -9.02 -9.65 -22.82
N ASP A 179 -9.87 -10.28 -23.63
CA ASP A 179 -11.25 -9.83 -23.81
C ASP A 179 -12.11 -10.14 -22.57
N ARG A 180 -13.35 -9.65 -22.57
CA ARG A 180 -14.29 -9.84 -21.46
C ARG A 180 -14.47 -11.31 -21.09
N THR A 181 -14.58 -12.19 -22.08
CA THR A 181 -14.86 -13.62 -21.87
C THR A 181 -13.65 -14.32 -21.24
N ALA A 182 -12.46 -14.07 -21.77
CA ALA A 182 -11.21 -14.62 -21.26
C ALA A 182 -10.86 -14.08 -19.86
N LEU A 183 -11.14 -12.80 -19.61
CA LEU A 183 -10.99 -12.17 -18.30
C LEU A 183 -11.94 -12.81 -17.28
N ALA A 184 -13.25 -12.88 -17.58
CA ALA A 184 -14.23 -13.51 -16.69
C ALA A 184 -13.87 -14.97 -16.40
N ALA A 185 -13.48 -15.74 -17.42
CA ALA A 185 -13.05 -17.13 -17.25
C ALA A 185 -11.76 -17.27 -16.42
N SER A 186 -10.89 -16.25 -16.41
CA SER A 186 -9.67 -16.24 -15.58
C SER A 186 -9.99 -15.92 -14.13
N LEU A 187 -10.88 -14.96 -13.87
CA LEU A 187 -11.36 -14.65 -12.52
C LEU A 187 -12.13 -15.82 -11.91
N ALA A 188 -12.97 -16.49 -12.71
CA ALA A 188 -13.72 -17.67 -12.30
C ALA A 188 -12.84 -18.86 -11.86
N ARG A 189 -11.56 -18.88 -12.23
CA ARG A 189 -10.61 -19.93 -11.83
C ARG A 189 -9.90 -19.67 -10.50
N LEU A 190 -10.08 -18.48 -9.92
CA LEU A 190 -9.42 -18.09 -8.66
C LEU A 190 -10.19 -18.55 -7.42
N GLY A 191 -11.51 -18.75 -7.55
CA GLY A 191 -12.37 -19.21 -6.47
C GLY A 191 -13.28 -20.34 -6.95
N ASP A 192 -13.96 -20.98 -6.00
CA ASP A 192 -15.02 -21.93 -6.32
C ASP A 192 -16.17 -21.20 -7.02
N ALA A 193 -16.88 -21.85 -7.96
CA ALA A 193 -17.94 -21.21 -8.74
C ALA A 193 -19.08 -20.66 -7.85
N ALA A 194 -19.23 -21.20 -6.63
CA ALA A 194 -20.18 -20.75 -5.63
C ALA A 194 -19.75 -19.46 -4.87
N LEU A 195 -18.45 -19.15 -4.80
CA LEU A 195 -17.91 -17.94 -4.14
C LEU A 195 -18.00 -16.68 -5.02
N LEU A 196 -18.22 -16.87 -6.33
CA LEU A 196 -18.36 -15.80 -7.32
C LEU A 196 -19.82 -15.64 -7.78
N ASP A 197 -20.77 -16.14 -7.00
CA ASP A 197 -22.18 -15.80 -7.13
C ASP A 197 -22.46 -14.51 -6.35
N GLU A 198 -23.25 -13.62 -6.93
CA GLU A 198 -23.63 -12.34 -6.30
C GLU A 198 -24.45 -12.57 -5.02
N ALA A 199 -25.17 -13.70 -4.94
CA ALA A 199 -25.88 -14.13 -3.74
C ALA A 199 -24.95 -14.52 -2.58
N SER A 200 -23.67 -14.80 -2.87
CA SER A 200 -22.66 -15.21 -1.90
C SER A 200 -21.81 -14.05 -1.37
N ILE A 201 -21.97 -12.84 -1.91
CA ILE A 201 -21.27 -11.64 -1.42
C ILE A 201 -22.11 -10.98 -0.33
N SER A 202 -21.70 -11.15 0.92
CA SER A 202 -22.30 -10.47 2.06
C SER A 202 -22.22 -8.95 1.88
N GLY A 203 -23.35 -8.30 1.57
CA GLY A 203 -23.44 -6.84 1.36
C GLY A 203 -23.35 -6.36 -0.10
N GLY A 204 -23.16 -7.27 -1.07
CA GLY A 204 -23.04 -6.95 -2.50
C GLY A 204 -21.78 -6.16 -2.87
N LEU A 205 -21.76 -5.59 -4.08
CA LEU A 205 -20.72 -4.66 -4.57
C LEU A 205 -21.34 -3.25 -4.80
N PRO A 206 -21.75 -2.54 -3.72
CA PRO A 206 -22.38 -1.22 -3.85
C PRO A 206 -21.38 -0.19 -4.41
N GLY A 207 -21.82 0.67 -5.35
CA GLY A 207 -20.97 1.70 -5.95
C GLY A 207 -19.92 1.19 -6.95
N PHE A 208 -19.93 -0.11 -7.28
CA PHE A 208 -18.95 -0.69 -8.21
C PHE A 208 -19.02 -0.04 -9.59
N GLY A 209 -17.97 0.73 -9.90
CA GLY A 209 -17.79 1.44 -11.16
C GLY A 209 -18.47 2.80 -11.26
N GLU A 210 -19.00 3.32 -10.15
CA GLU A 210 -19.61 4.65 -10.07
C GLU A 210 -18.59 5.74 -9.69
N SER A 211 -17.52 5.38 -8.97
CA SER A 211 -16.46 6.30 -8.54
C SER A 211 -15.10 5.60 -8.33
N TRP A 212 -14.02 6.36 -8.51
CA TRP A 212 -12.66 5.90 -8.27
C TRP A 212 -12.21 6.20 -6.84
N HIS A 213 -11.74 5.18 -6.14
CA HIS A 213 -11.40 5.25 -4.71
C HIS A 213 -9.93 4.92 -4.44
N LEU A 214 -9.05 5.09 -5.45
CA LEU A 214 -7.62 4.85 -5.26
C LEU A 214 -7.00 5.83 -4.25
N HIS A 215 -7.54 7.04 -4.15
CA HIS A 215 -7.10 8.05 -3.18
C HIS A 215 -7.42 7.68 -1.72
N ASP A 216 -8.31 6.71 -1.47
CA ASP A 216 -8.60 6.16 -0.13
C ASP A 216 -7.52 5.18 0.34
N ILE A 217 -6.56 4.85 -0.53
CA ILE A 217 -5.38 4.08 -0.17
C ILE A 217 -4.33 5.03 0.40
N ALA A 218 -4.29 5.12 1.73
CA ALA A 218 -3.40 6.01 2.45
C ALA A 218 -1.93 5.55 2.33
N LEU A 219 -1.05 6.49 1.99
CA LEU A 219 0.39 6.26 1.89
C LEU A 219 1.03 6.45 3.26
N HIS A 220 1.81 5.49 3.74
CA HIS A 220 2.48 5.65 5.02
C HIS A 220 3.69 6.56 4.84
N CYS A 221 3.69 7.73 5.48
CA CYS A 221 4.82 8.66 5.43
C CYS A 221 6.00 8.23 6.32
N ARG A 222 5.82 7.18 7.14
CA ARG A 222 6.83 6.63 8.08
C ARG A 222 6.66 5.11 8.19
N PRO A 223 7.70 4.36 8.64
CA PRO A 223 7.66 2.91 8.75
C PRO A 223 6.83 2.40 9.94
N LEU A 224 5.63 2.92 10.12
CA LEU A 224 4.73 2.60 11.23
C LEU A 224 3.48 1.86 10.74
N PRO A 225 2.91 0.96 11.56
CA PRO A 225 1.58 0.43 11.29
C PRO A 225 0.55 1.59 11.28
N VAL A 226 -0.52 1.44 10.50
CA VAL A 226 -1.44 2.54 10.18
C VAL A 226 -2.01 3.24 11.43
N GLN A 227 -2.33 2.49 12.47
CA GLN A 227 -2.86 3.01 13.74
C GLN A 227 -1.86 3.86 14.54
N ALA A 228 -0.57 3.77 14.24
CA ALA A 228 0.48 4.54 14.92
C ALA A 228 0.87 5.82 14.16
N LEU A 229 0.41 6.00 12.92
CA LEU A 229 0.77 7.17 12.10
C LEU A 229 0.23 8.47 12.73
N ALA A 230 -1.07 8.56 13.00
CA ALA A 230 -1.66 9.78 13.59
C ALA A 230 -1.10 10.10 14.98
N PRO A 231 -0.98 9.15 15.92
CA PRO A 231 -0.36 9.42 17.22
C PRO A 231 1.08 9.95 17.13
N VAL A 232 1.91 9.37 16.25
CA VAL A 232 3.30 9.83 16.07
C VAL A 232 3.34 11.18 15.35
N ASP A 233 2.46 11.43 14.38
CA ASP A 233 2.32 12.75 13.75
C ASP A 233 1.95 13.83 14.77
N ALA A 234 1.00 13.56 15.66
CA ALA A 234 0.61 14.49 16.72
C ALA A 234 1.78 14.84 17.65
N VAL A 235 2.57 13.83 18.03
CA VAL A 235 3.79 13.99 18.84
C VAL A 235 4.81 14.88 18.12
N LEU A 236 5.10 14.58 16.86
CA LEU A 236 6.09 15.32 16.07
C LEU A 236 5.62 16.76 15.77
N ALA A 237 4.32 16.96 15.52
CA ALA A 237 3.74 18.28 15.32
C ALA A 237 3.95 19.17 16.55
N LEU A 238 3.63 18.68 17.76
CA LEU A 238 3.87 19.42 19.00
C LEU A 238 5.36 19.67 19.24
N ARG A 239 6.20 18.66 19.01
CA ARG A 239 7.65 18.82 19.19
C ARG A 239 8.26 19.84 18.23
N SER A 240 7.76 19.93 17.00
CA SER A 240 8.25 20.89 15.99
C SER A 240 8.04 22.36 16.38
N GLN A 241 7.17 22.63 17.37
CA GLN A 241 6.92 23.97 17.92
C GLN A 241 8.03 24.44 18.87
N GLY A 242 9.13 23.68 19.00
CA GLY A 242 10.25 24.02 19.89
C GLY A 242 10.01 23.66 21.36
N LEU A 243 9.04 22.79 21.64
CA LEU A 243 8.80 22.25 22.97
C LEU A 243 9.94 21.28 23.35
N LEU A 244 10.91 21.79 24.11
CA LEU A 244 12.07 21.02 24.58
C LEU A 244 11.87 20.41 25.98
N ARG A 245 10.84 20.83 26.69
CA ARG A 245 10.51 20.33 28.04
C ARG A 245 9.84 18.97 27.95
N GLU A 246 10.24 18.03 28.80
CA GLU A 246 9.64 16.70 28.82
C GLU A 246 8.24 16.72 29.46
N PRO A 247 7.22 16.09 28.84
CA PRO A 247 5.88 16.04 29.41
C PRO A 247 5.84 15.08 30.61
N ARG A 248 5.08 15.49 31.63
CA ARG A 248 4.76 14.67 32.80
C ARG A 248 3.72 13.60 32.48
N LEU A 249 2.81 13.88 31.54
CA LEU A 249 1.77 12.95 31.08
C LEU A 249 1.46 13.23 29.62
N MET A 250 1.27 12.19 28.81
CA MET A 250 0.64 12.26 27.50
C MET A 250 -0.70 11.54 27.56
N GLN A 251 -1.78 12.18 27.13
CA GLN A 251 -3.09 11.54 26.97
C GLN A 251 -3.42 11.46 25.49
N LEU A 252 -3.50 10.24 24.96
CA LEU A 252 -3.85 9.98 23.57
C LEU A 252 -5.30 9.51 23.49
N GLY A 253 -6.15 10.32 22.88
CA GLY A 253 -7.50 9.94 22.49
C GLY A 253 -7.50 9.29 21.10
N LEU A 254 -7.99 8.05 21.01
CA LEU A 254 -8.16 7.30 19.76
C LEU A 254 -9.64 7.24 19.38
N SER A 255 -9.94 7.33 18.08
CA SER A 255 -11.30 7.12 17.58
C SER A 255 -11.83 5.72 17.93
N PRO A 256 -13.16 5.48 17.90
CA PRO A 256 -13.72 4.15 18.15
C PRO A 256 -13.14 3.08 17.22
N GLN A 257 -12.91 3.40 15.94
CA GLN A 257 -12.32 2.49 14.96
C GLN A 257 -10.85 2.19 15.27
N ALA A 258 -10.04 3.22 15.55
CA ALA A 258 -8.63 3.03 15.90
C ALA A 258 -8.48 2.26 17.22
N TRP A 259 -9.34 2.55 18.20
CA TRP A 259 -9.40 1.82 19.47
C TRP A 259 -9.74 0.35 19.23
N GLN A 260 -10.79 0.05 18.47
CA GLN A 260 -11.16 -1.32 18.15
C GLN A 260 -10.04 -2.07 17.41
N LEU A 261 -9.40 -1.43 16.43
CA LEU A 261 -8.26 -2.00 15.73
C LEU A 261 -7.15 -2.37 16.71
N LEU A 262 -6.77 -1.45 17.60
CA LEU A 262 -5.75 -1.71 18.62
C LEU A 262 -6.09 -2.93 19.49
N GLN A 263 -7.37 -3.12 19.85
CA GLN A 263 -7.83 -4.26 20.68
C GLN A 263 -7.79 -5.61 19.94
N THR A 264 -7.75 -5.62 18.61
CA THR A 264 -7.62 -6.85 17.81
C THR A 264 -6.16 -7.27 17.57
N GLN A 265 -5.20 -6.40 17.92
CA GLN A 265 -3.77 -6.67 17.79
C GLN A 265 -3.23 -7.45 18.99
N PRO A 266 -1.98 -7.95 18.94
CA PRO A 266 -1.36 -8.59 20.09
C PRO A 266 -1.41 -7.71 21.35
N PRO A 267 -1.44 -8.30 22.56
CA PRO A 267 -1.53 -7.53 23.81
C PRO A 267 -0.46 -6.45 23.99
N SER A 268 0.71 -6.60 23.35
CA SER A 268 1.80 -5.61 23.39
C SER A 268 1.52 -4.36 22.56
N ALA A 269 0.53 -4.35 21.66
CA ALA A 269 0.36 -3.31 20.66
C ALA A 269 0.17 -1.91 21.26
N GLY A 270 -0.52 -1.81 22.41
CA GLY A 270 -0.66 -0.56 23.14
C GLY A 270 0.68 -0.06 23.69
N ASP A 271 1.47 -0.96 24.29
CA ASP A 271 2.81 -0.63 24.78
C ASP A 271 3.76 -0.27 23.64
N ASP A 272 3.66 -0.95 22.50
CA ASP A 272 4.46 -0.70 21.30
C ASP A 272 4.16 0.69 20.72
N LEU A 273 2.87 1.08 20.67
CA LEU A 273 2.44 2.42 20.29
C LEU A 273 3.02 3.48 21.25
N CYS A 274 2.93 3.27 22.56
CA CYS A 274 3.48 4.17 23.56
C CYS A 274 5.00 4.32 23.41
N ARG A 275 5.74 3.23 23.17
CA ARG A 275 7.19 3.31 22.91
C ARG A 275 7.49 4.07 21.62
N GLY A 276 6.72 3.86 20.56
CA GLY A 276 6.85 4.61 19.30
C GLY A 276 6.66 6.12 19.49
N MET A 277 5.61 6.52 20.20
CA MET A 277 5.37 7.92 20.57
C MET A 277 6.50 8.51 21.43
N ALA A 278 6.98 7.76 22.41
CA ALA A 278 8.08 8.19 23.27
C ALA A 278 9.38 8.38 22.48
N VAL A 279 9.73 7.48 21.56
CA VAL A 279 10.90 7.63 20.68
C VAL A 279 10.76 8.88 19.81
N ALA A 280 9.61 9.09 19.18
CA ALA A 280 9.34 10.29 18.39
C ALA A 280 9.47 11.57 19.24
N TRP A 281 8.99 11.56 20.49
CA TRP A 281 9.16 12.67 21.42
C TRP A 281 10.58 12.85 21.97
N LEU A 282 11.45 11.84 21.94
CA LEU A 282 12.83 11.96 22.41
C LEU A 282 13.84 12.28 21.30
N LEU A 283 13.64 11.76 20.09
CA LEU A 283 14.54 11.97 18.94
C LEU A 283 14.08 13.00 17.91
N GLY A 284 12.77 13.18 17.73
CA GLY A 284 12.20 14.29 16.97
C GLY A 284 11.92 13.93 15.53
N GLN A 285 12.00 12.63 15.28
CA GLN A 285 11.82 11.96 14.03
C GLN A 285 11.41 10.52 14.33
N PHE A 286 10.96 9.82 13.30
CA PHE A 286 10.70 8.39 13.38
C PHE A 286 10.94 7.76 12.00
N SER A 287 12.05 7.03 11.86
CA SER A 287 12.46 6.30 10.67
C SER A 287 12.68 4.81 11.03
N LEU A 288 13.34 4.04 10.15
CA LEU A 288 13.64 2.63 10.43
C LEU A 288 14.64 2.49 11.57
N ASP A 289 15.61 3.41 11.69
CA ASP A 289 16.64 3.37 12.73
C ASP A 289 16.04 3.50 14.14
N GLU A 290 14.97 4.28 14.26
CA GLU A 290 14.24 4.45 15.52
C GLU A 290 13.40 3.22 15.93
N GLN A 291 13.24 2.24 15.03
CA GLN A 291 12.59 0.96 15.34
C GLN A 291 13.54 -0.08 15.91
N GLU A 292 14.84 0.18 15.88
CA GLU A 292 15.82 -0.75 16.43
C GLU A 292 15.60 -0.93 17.94
N PRO A 293 15.77 -2.16 18.48
CA PRO A 293 15.58 -2.42 19.91
C PRO A 293 16.43 -1.51 20.80
N ALA A 294 17.61 -1.11 20.34
CA ALA A 294 18.48 -0.17 21.06
C ALA A 294 17.80 1.19 21.34
N CYS A 295 16.94 1.67 20.43
CA CYS A 295 16.16 2.89 20.58
C CYS A 295 14.93 2.63 21.46
N LEU A 296 14.09 1.67 21.05
CA LEU A 296 12.81 1.37 21.70
C LEU A 296 12.95 0.91 23.16
N ASP A 297 14.03 0.20 23.49
CA ASP A 297 14.25 -0.37 24.83
C ASP A 297 15.19 0.50 25.69
N SER A 298 15.41 1.76 25.33
CA SER A 298 16.17 2.67 26.18
C SER A 298 15.41 2.99 27.48
N VAL A 299 16.14 3.28 28.56
CA VAL A 299 15.54 3.64 29.87
C VAL A 299 14.67 4.90 29.75
N ALA A 300 15.11 5.88 28.97
CA ALA A 300 14.37 7.12 28.73
C ALA A 300 13.04 6.85 28.01
N VAL A 301 13.04 6.03 26.95
CA VAL A 301 11.84 5.66 26.21
C VAL A 301 10.85 4.91 27.10
N ARG A 302 11.30 3.90 27.85
CA ARG A 302 10.42 3.18 28.79
C ARG A 302 9.83 4.10 29.86
N SER A 303 10.64 5.03 30.39
CA SER A 303 10.18 5.98 31.40
C SER A 303 9.17 7.00 30.85
N LEU A 304 9.27 7.37 29.57
CA LEU A 304 8.29 8.26 28.95
C LEU A 304 7.03 7.50 28.51
N ALA A 305 7.19 6.32 27.93
CA ALA A 305 6.08 5.45 27.50
C ALA A 305 5.15 5.08 28.68
N SER A 306 5.70 4.86 29.89
CA SER A 306 4.88 4.59 31.09
C SER A 306 4.02 5.77 31.56
N ARG A 307 4.22 6.96 31.00
CA ARG A 307 3.43 8.17 31.24
C ARG A 307 2.48 8.49 30.07
N ILE A 308 2.26 7.55 29.17
CA ILE A 308 1.30 7.70 28.05
C ILE A 308 0.03 6.92 28.39
N ALA A 309 -1.08 7.63 28.48
CA ALA A 309 -2.40 7.06 28.71
C ALA A 309 -3.19 7.01 27.39
N LEU A 310 -3.58 5.80 26.97
CA LEU A 310 -4.43 5.57 25.81
C LEU A 310 -5.89 5.59 26.24
N LEU A 311 -6.74 6.35 25.56
CA LEU A 311 -8.15 6.53 25.89
C LEU A 311 -9.01 6.45 24.62
N PRO A 312 -10.21 5.84 24.67
CA PRO A 312 -11.17 5.98 23.58
C PRO A 312 -11.76 7.40 23.59
N SER A 313 -11.98 7.95 22.39
CA SER A 313 -12.61 9.27 22.18
C SER A 313 -13.75 9.13 21.18
N ALA A 314 -14.99 9.28 21.66
CA ALA A 314 -16.19 9.17 20.83
C ALA A 314 -16.42 10.34 19.88
N GLU A 315 -15.67 11.44 20.07
CA GLU A 315 -15.76 12.66 19.26
C GLU A 315 -14.97 12.55 17.94
N LEU A 316 -14.06 11.57 17.85
CA LEU A 316 -13.22 11.34 16.67
C LEU A 316 -13.84 10.30 15.74
N SER A 317 -13.57 10.42 14.43
CA SER A 317 -14.01 9.46 13.42
C SER A 317 -12.84 9.08 12.50
N GLY A 318 -12.82 7.83 12.04
CA GLY A 318 -11.76 7.34 11.14
C GLY A 318 -10.55 6.79 11.91
N ILE A 319 -9.81 5.88 11.29
CA ILE A 319 -8.62 5.24 11.90
C ILE A 319 -7.43 6.21 11.90
N GLU A 320 -7.48 7.18 10.99
CA GLU A 320 -6.49 8.20 10.73
C GLU A 320 -6.53 9.39 11.70
N ALA A 321 -7.48 9.42 12.63
CA ALA A 321 -7.69 10.53 13.56
C ALA A 321 -7.25 10.22 14.99
N CYS A 322 -6.67 11.21 15.67
CA CYS A 322 -6.35 11.15 17.10
C CYS A 322 -6.38 12.53 17.76
N SER A 323 -6.40 12.55 19.10
CA SER A 323 -6.16 13.76 19.89
C SER A 323 -5.04 13.48 20.89
N LEU A 324 -4.17 14.46 21.11
CA LEU A 324 -3.04 14.36 22.02
C LEU A 324 -2.99 15.56 22.94
N ILE A 325 -2.98 15.30 24.25
CA ILE A 325 -2.79 16.33 25.28
C ILE A 325 -1.49 16.03 26.03
N LEU A 326 -0.58 16.99 26.04
CA LEU A 326 0.64 16.97 26.83
C LEU A 326 0.43 17.80 28.09
N GLN A 327 0.76 17.25 29.25
CA GLN A 327 0.79 17.98 30.52
C GLN A 327 2.22 18.09 31.01
N PHE A 328 2.64 19.29 31.43
CA PHE A 328 4.00 19.56 31.89
C PHE A 328 4.08 19.69 33.42
N ALA A 329 5.30 19.62 33.96
CA ALA A 329 5.53 19.70 35.41
C ALA A 329 5.17 21.07 36.01
N ASP A 330 5.20 22.13 35.20
CA ASP A 330 4.81 23.49 35.57
C ASP A 330 3.28 23.71 35.60
N GLY A 331 2.49 22.69 35.28
CA GLY A 331 1.03 22.73 35.22
C GLY A 331 0.46 23.24 33.90
N THR A 332 1.30 23.62 32.93
CA THR A 332 0.84 23.99 31.59
C THR A 332 0.51 22.76 30.75
N SER A 333 -0.28 22.96 29.69
CA SER A 333 -0.67 21.89 28.77
C SER A 333 -0.64 22.36 27.32
N GLU A 334 -0.30 21.45 26.42
CA GLU A 334 -0.36 21.65 24.97
C GLU A 334 -1.24 20.58 24.34
N ARG A 335 -1.94 20.91 23.25
CA ARG A 335 -2.87 20.01 22.57
C ARG A 335 -2.61 19.98 21.08
N ALA A 336 -2.69 18.79 20.49
CA ALA A 336 -2.78 18.60 19.06
C ALA A 336 -3.95 17.67 18.73
N ASP A 337 -4.72 18.03 17.71
CA ASP A 337 -5.75 17.20 17.11
C ASP A 337 -5.33 16.88 15.68
N VAL A 338 -5.48 15.61 15.29
CA VAL A 338 -5.17 15.12 13.96
C VAL A 338 -6.46 14.54 13.41
N ASP A 339 -7.04 15.17 12.40
CA ASP A 339 -8.22 14.66 11.69
C ASP A 339 -7.84 13.58 10.66
N GLY A 340 -6.61 13.64 10.16
CA GLY A 340 -6.02 12.65 9.26
C GLY A 340 -4.50 12.78 9.22
N PHE A 341 -3.78 11.67 9.41
CA PHE A 341 -2.31 11.66 9.34
C PHE A 341 -1.79 12.01 7.94
N LEU A 342 -0.54 12.47 7.85
CA LEU A 342 0.08 12.81 6.57
C LEU A 342 0.18 11.56 5.67
N GLY A 343 -0.46 11.62 4.52
CA GLY A 343 -0.60 10.52 3.55
C GLY A 343 -1.99 9.90 3.47
N SER A 344 -2.91 10.27 4.37
CA SER A 344 -4.34 9.95 4.27
C SER A 344 -5.04 10.80 3.19
N ALA A 345 -6.26 10.42 2.79
CA ALA A 345 -7.05 11.16 1.79
C ALA A 345 -7.33 12.62 2.22
N GLY A 346 -7.60 12.84 3.51
CA GLY A 346 -7.83 14.18 4.08
C GLY A 346 -6.58 15.04 4.21
N HIS A 347 -5.39 14.42 4.18
CA HIS A 347 -4.10 15.11 4.30
C HIS A 347 -3.03 14.43 3.43
N PRO A 348 -3.13 14.51 2.10
CA PRO A 348 -2.30 13.71 1.19
C PRO A 348 -0.86 14.24 1.12
N LEU A 349 0.09 13.32 0.90
CA LEU A 349 1.47 13.68 0.55
C LEU A 349 1.50 14.39 -0.81
N SER A 350 2.25 15.48 -0.93
CA SER A 350 2.61 16.02 -2.26
C SER A 350 3.53 15.06 -3.02
N ASP A 351 3.56 15.16 -4.36
CA ASP A 351 4.46 14.36 -5.19
C ASP A 351 5.94 14.58 -4.84
N SER A 352 6.30 15.80 -4.43
CA SER A 352 7.65 16.13 -3.96
C SER A 352 7.98 15.43 -2.65
N GLN A 353 7.06 15.45 -1.67
CA GLN A 353 7.26 14.75 -0.39
C GLN A 353 7.38 13.24 -0.60
N LEU A 354 6.51 12.63 -1.43
CA LEU A 354 6.61 11.21 -1.76
C LEU A 354 7.93 10.87 -2.47
N SER A 355 8.37 11.73 -3.39
CA SER A 355 9.66 11.56 -4.07
C SER A 355 10.85 11.69 -3.11
N GLU A 356 10.76 12.57 -2.11
CA GLU A 356 11.77 12.69 -1.05
C GLU A 356 11.80 11.47 -0.14
N LEU A 357 10.65 10.95 0.27
CA LEU A 357 10.56 9.70 1.02
C LEU A 357 11.21 8.54 0.25
N PHE A 358 10.96 8.43 -1.05
CA PHE A 358 11.63 7.45 -1.90
C PHE A 358 13.16 7.63 -1.92
N ARG A 359 13.66 8.86 -2.07
CA ARG A 359 15.11 9.12 -2.06
C ARG A 359 15.74 8.70 -0.73
N ASN A 360 15.12 9.08 0.38
CA ASN A 360 15.60 8.74 1.71
C ASN A 360 15.60 7.22 1.92
N ALA A 361 14.54 6.52 1.51
CA ALA A 361 14.46 5.06 1.62
C ALA A 361 15.48 4.31 0.73
N ALA A 362 15.96 4.96 -0.33
CA ALA A 362 16.87 4.36 -1.31
C ALA A 362 18.33 4.81 -1.14
N ASP A 363 18.64 5.68 -0.18
CA ASP A 363 19.94 6.36 -0.06
C ASP A 363 21.11 5.37 0.14
N ASP A 364 20.92 4.36 1.00
CA ASP A 364 21.91 3.29 1.23
C ASP A 364 21.97 2.25 0.09
N LEU A 365 21.03 2.30 -0.84
CA LEU A 365 20.80 1.26 -1.83
C LEU A 365 21.30 1.63 -3.23
N VAL A 366 21.10 2.88 -3.62
CA VAL A 366 21.46 3.39 -4.94
C VAL A 366 21.99 4.83 -4.85
N LEU A 367 22.88 5.19 -5.77
CA LEU A 367 23.40 6.56 -5.84
C LEU A 367 22.26 7.58 -6.08
N PRO A 368 22.36 8.82 -5.58
CA PRO A 368 21.34 9.86 -5.77
C PRO A 368 20.94 10.09 -7.24
N ARG A 369 21.92 9.99 -8.15
CA ARG A 369 21.66 10.06 -9.61
C ARG A 369 20.71 8.94 -10.08
N ARG A 370 20.92 7.70 -9.62
CA ARG A 370 20.06 6.56 -9.97
C ARG A 370 18.66 6.73 -9.38
N ALA A 371 18.55 7.21 -8.14
CA ALA A 371 17.25 7.54 -7.55
C ALA A 371 16.49 8.59 -8.40
N GLY A 372 17.20 9.62 -8.87
CA GLY A 372 16.65 10.61 -9.81
C GLY A 372 16.20 10.01 -11.14
N GLU A 373 16.98 9.09 -11.73
CA GLU A 373 16.62 8.37 -12.95
C GLU A 373 15.35 7.51 -12.75
N ILE A 374 15.22 6.82 -11.60
CA ILE A 374 14.02 6.03 -11.26
C ILE A 374 12.80 6.93 -11.14
N LEU A 375 12.89 8.04 -10.40
CA LEU A 375 11.80 9.00 -10.25
C LEU A 375 11.37 9.57 -11.60
N HIS A 376 12.33 9.94 -12.45
CA HIS A 376 12.03 10.46 -13.79
C HIS A 376 11.29 9.41 -14.65
N ALA A 377 11.76 8.16 -14.66
CA ALA A 377 11.14 7.07 -15.39
C ALA A 377 9.72 6.76 -14.88
N LEU A 378 9.51 6.78 -13.57
CA LEU A 378 8.21 6.51 -12.95
C LEU A 378 7.20 7.62 -13.23
N TRP A 379 7.56 8.88 -13.00
CA TRP A 379 6.64 10.00 -13.21
C TRP A 379 6.31 10.19 -14.69
N GLY A 380 7.20 9.78 -15.60
CA GLY A 380 6.99 9.75 -17.04
C GLY A 380 6.45 8.43 -17.61
N LEU A 381 6.07 7.45 -16.77
CA LEU A 381 5.75 6.09 -17.21
C LEU A 381 4.58 6.02 -18.21
N ASP A 382 3.57 6.87 -18.06
CA ASP A 382 2.43 6.99 -18.99
C ASP A 382 2.83 7.33 -20.43
N ARG A 383 4.02 7.91 -20.63
CA ARG A 383 4.56 8.27 -21.95
C ARG A 383 5.68 7.31 -22.39
N ALA A 384 6.00 6.30 -21.60
CA ALA A 384 7.08 5.39 -21.89
C ALA A 384 6.66 4.36 -22.95
N ALA A 385 7.44 4.28 -24.03
CA ALA A 385 7.26 3.29 -25.08
C ALA A 385 7.56 1.86 -24.60
N ASP A 386 8.43 1.71 -23.60
CA ASP A 386 8.76 0.44 -22.96
C ASP A 386 8.75 0.61 -21.44
N SER A 387 7.88 -0.15 -20.76
CA SER A 387 7.76 -0.15 -19.29
C SER A 387 8.97 -0.79 -18.60
N ARG A 388 9.75 -1.61 -19.30
CA ARG A 388 10.98 -2.24 -18.78
C ARG A 388 12.10 -1.23 -18.51
N THR A 389 11.97 0.00 -19.03
CA THR A 389 12.93 1.07 -18.74
C THR A 389 12.97 1.37 -17.25
N LEU A 390 11.81 1.39 -16.58
CA LEU A 390 11.72 1.57 -15.13
C LEU A 390 12.35 0.39 -14.38
N THR A 391 11.95 -0.84 -14.67
CA THR A 391 12.43 -2.03 -13.95
C THR A 391 13.93 -2.26 -14.15
N ALA A 392 14.49 -1.90 -15.32
CA ALA A 392 15.93 -1.96 -15.59
C ALA A 392 16.77 -1.01 -14.71
N LEU A 393 16.17 0.03 -14.14
CA LEU A 393 16.82 0.93 -13.18
C LEU A 393 16.83 0.37 -11.75
N LEU A 394 15.96 -0.60 -11.43
CA LEU A 394 15.82 -1.21 -10.10
C LEU A 394 16.90 -2.25 -9.82
N ARG A 395 18.16 -1.85 -9.94
CA ARG A 395 19.34 -2.68 -9.66
C ARG A 395 20.36 -1.85 -8.91
N ARG A 396 21.11 -2.51 -8.02
CA ARG A 396 22.28 -1.89 -7.38
C ARG A 396 23.33 -1.55 -8.46
N PRO A 397 24.12 -0.49 -8.26
CA PRO A 397 25.20 -0.12 -9.17
C PRO A 397 26.25 -1.23 -9.32
#